data_AF-A0A6J5XW25-F1
#
_entry.id   AF-A0A6J5XW25-F1
#
_cell.length_a   1.000
_cell.length_b   1.000
_cell.length_c   1.000
_cell.angle_alpha   90.00
_cell.angle_beta   90.00
_cell.angle_gamma   90.00
#
_symmetry.space_group_name_H-M   'P 1'
#
loop_
_entity.id
_entity.type
_entity.pdbx_description
1 polymer ?
#
loop_
_entity_poly.entity_id
_entity_poly.type
_entity_poly.pdbx_seq_one_letter_code
_entity_poly.pdbx_strand_id
1 'polypeptide(L)'
;MVGKDSNLRTFKDGSELIDTAISTALKESKPVYISISCNLAGIPHPTFSPEPIPISLPPRFSNQMALEGAVEAAADLLDKAVKTVMVGGPKLRVAQAADASGYALAVMPSAKGLVPEHHPHFIGTY
;
A
#
# COMPACT_ATOMS: atom_id res chain seq x y z
N MET A 1 -4.79 -14.76 -9.31
CA MET A 1 -4.84 -14.85 -7.83
C MET A 1 -4.03 -16.07 -7.44
N VAL A 2 -2.75 -15.89 -7.06
CA VAL A 2 -1.97 -16.99 -6.46
C VAL A 2 -2.08 -16.77 -4.95
N GLY A 3 -3.15 -17.30 -4.37
CA GLY A 3 -3.29 -17.37 -2.92
C GLY A 3 -2.28 -18.40 -2.42
N LYS A 4 -1.22 -17.95 -1.74
CA LYS A 4 -0.40 -18.87 -0.94
C LYS A 4 -1.23 -19.23 0.28
N ASP A 5 -1.99 -20.32 0.19
CA ASP A 5 -2.73 -20.87 1.32
C ASP A 5 -1.72 -21.31 2.38
N SER A 6 -1.65 -20.55 3.46
CA SER A 6 -0.72 -20.79 4.57
C SER A 6 -1.42 -21.73 5.55
N ASN A 7 -1.31 -23.04 5.32
CA ASN A 7 -1.96 -24.07 6.14
C ASN A 7 -1.02 -24.54 7.27
N LEU A 8 -1.30 -24.14 8.52
CA LEU A 8 -0.52 -24.57 9.68
C LEU A 8 -0.91 -25.98 10.12
N ARG A 9 -0.10 -26.96 9.74
CA ARG A 9 -0.24 -28.38 10.15
C ARG A 9 0.70 -28.80 11.29
N THR A 10 1.77 -28.04 11.54
CA THR A 10 2.86 -28.39 12.47
C THR A 10 3.31 -27.18 13.29
N PHE A 11 3.73 -27.40 14.55
CA PHE A 11 4.18 -26.36 15.47
C PHE A 11 5.44 -25.61 15.03
N LYS A 12 6.40 -26.31 14.40
CA LYS A 12 7.73 -25.76 14.09
C LYS A 12 7.71 -24.57 13.14
N ASP A 13 6.80 -24.56 12.16
CA ASP A 13 6.77 -23.55 11.11
C ASP A 13 5.62 -22.55 11.28
N GLY A 14 4.88 -22.67 12.39
CA GLY A 14 3.63 -21.93 12.57
C GLY A 14 3.82 -20.42 12.68
N SER A 15 4.79 -19.98 13.48
CA SER A 15 5.10 -18.56 13.66
C SER A 15 5.57 -17.93 12.35
N GLU A 16 6.46 -18.61 11.61
CA GLU A 16 6.99 -18.11 10.34
C GLU A 16 5.90 -17.98 9.27
N LEU A 17 4.98 -18.93 9.19
CA LEU A 17 3.84 -18.86 8.26
C LEU A 17 2.92 -17.67 8.59
N ILE A 18 2.67 -17.41 9.87
CA ILE A 18 1.85 -16.28 10.32
C ILE A 18 2.56 -14.95 10.00
N ASP A 19 3.83 -14.84 10.38
CA ASP A 19 4.63 -13.62 10.15
C ASP A 19 4.77 -13.32 8.66
N THR A 20 4.97 -14.36 7.84
CA THR A 20 5.03 -14.25 6.38
C THR A 20 3.69 -13.82 5.79
N ALA A 21 2.58 -14.39 6.27
CA ALA A 21 1.25 -14.03 5.81
C ALA A 21 0.92 -12.57 6.14
N ILE A 22 1.18 -12.12 7.37
CA ILE A 22 0.96 -10.73 7.81
C ILE A 22 1.87 -9.78 7.02
N SER A 23 3.15 -10.11 6.90
CA SER A 23 4.12 -9.30 6.14
C SER A 23 3.70 -9.17 4.67
N THR A 24 3.21 -10.26 4.08
CA THR A 24 2.70 -10.26 2.69
C THR A 24 1.44 -9.40 2.57
N ALA A 25 0.51 -9.49 3.52
CA ALA A 25 -0.71 -8.69 3.53
C ALA A 25 -0.40 -7.18 3.57
N LEU A 26 0.54 -6.78 4.43
CA LEU A 26 0.98 -5.39 4.55
C LEU A 26 1.74 -4.92 3.30
N LYS A 27 2.63 -5.75 2.76
CA LYS A 27 3.41 -5.45 1.55
C LYS A 27 2.51 -5.30 0.31
N GLU A 28 1.57 -6.22 0.10
CA GLU A 28 0.70 -6.22 -1.08
C GLU A 28 -0.57 -5.35 -0.88
N SER A 29 -0.90 -4.99 0.36
CA SER A 29 -2.17 -4.35 0.72
C SER A 29 -3.38 -5.14 0.19
N LYS A 30 -3.30 -6.47 0.35
CA LYS A 30 -4.31 -7.45 -0.08
C LYS A 30 -4.64 -8.38 1.07
N PRO A 31 -5.86 -8.92 1.13
CA PRO A 31 -6.22 -9.91 2.14
C PRO A 31 -5.39 -11.19 1.97
N VAL A 32 -5.11 -11.86 3.09
CA VAL A 32 -4.43 -13.17 3.15
C VAL A 32 -5.30 -14.15 3.94
N TYR A 33 -5.17 -15.43 3.63
CA TYR A 33 -5.89 -16.50 4.32
C TYR A 33 -4.95 -17.28 5.23
N ILE A 34 -5.32 -17.42 6.50
CA ILE A 34 -4.58 -18.19 7.50
C ILE A 34 -5.55 -19.23 8.06
N SER A 35 -5.15 -20.51 8.04
CA SER A 35 -5.92 -21.59 8.64
C SER A 35 -5.09 -22.26 9.72
N ILE A 36 -5.65 -22.34 10.92
CA ILE A 36 -5.02 -22.91 12.11
C ILE A 36 -5.81 -24.15 12.50
N SER A 37 -5.12 -25.28 12.65
CA SER A 37 -5.76 -26.53 13.08
C SER A 37 -6.22 -26.39 14.54
N CYS A 38 -7.47 -26.78 14.83
CA CYS A 38 -8.10 -26.57 16.14
C CYS A 38 -7.39 -27.28 17.31
N ASN A 39 -6.67 -28.36 17.03
CA ASN A 39 -5.85 -29.08 17.99
C ASN A 39 -4.58 -28.32 18.42
N LEU A 40 -4.22 -27.22 17.74
CA LEU A 40 -2.99 -26.46 17.99
C LEU A 40 -3.25 -25.08 18.63
N ALA A 41 -4.45 -24.51 18.48
CA ALA A 41 -4.75 -23.11 18.81
C ALA A 41 -4.61 -22.75 20.30
N GLY A 42 -4.67 -23.74 21.21
CA GLY A 42 -4.56 -23.53 22.65
C GLY A 42 -3.25 -24.00 23.28
N ILE A 43 -2.30 -24.51 22.48
CA ILE A 43 -1.06 -25.08 23.01
C ILE A 43 0.01 -23.98 23.08
N PRO A 44 0.51 -23.62 24.27
CA PRO A 44 1.57 -22.62 24.40
C PRO A 44 2.84 -23.16 23.76
N HIS A 45 3.48 -22.35 22.92
CA HIS A 45 4.73 -22.71 22.25
C HIS A 45 5.72 -21.57 22.37
N PRO A 46 7.00 -21.84 22.71
CA PRO A 46 7.98 -20.81 23.08
C PRO A 46 8.25 -19.77 21.98
N THR A 47 8.03 -20.11 20.71
CA THR A 47 8.17 -19.17 19.59
C THR A 47 7.08 -18.09 19.55
N PHE A 48 5.93 -18.32 20.18
CA PHE A 48 4.88 -17.31 20.33
C PHE A 48 5.11 -16.57 21.65
N SER A 49 6.02 -15.59 21.61
CA SER A 49 6.26 -14.70 22.75
C SER A 49 5.04 -13.80 22.98
N PRO A 50 4.65 -13.55 24.24
CA PRO A 50 3.63 -12.54 24.56
C PRO A 50 4.12 -11.11 24.36
N GLU A 51 5.44 -10.90 24.21
CA GLU A 51 5.99 -9.57 23.95
C GLU A 51 5.75 -9.15 22.49
N PRO A 52 5.23 -7.93 22.25
CA PRO A 52 4.97 -7.46 20.89
C PRO A 52 6.29 -7.26 20.15
N ILE A 53 6.49 -8.03 19.09
CA ILE A 53 7.64 -7.87 18.19
C ILE A 53 7.30 -6.75 17.18
N PRO A 54 8.14 -5.71 17.02
CA PRO A 54 7.92 -4.68 16.01
C PRO A 54 7.92 -5.30 14.60
N ILE A 55 6.88 -5.05 13.82
CA ILE A 55 6.82 -5.48 12.42
C ILE A 55 7.81 -4.61 11.62
N SER A 56 8.96 -5.20 11.27
CA SER A 56 9.95 -4.56 10.41
C SER A 56 9.59 -4.73 8.94
N LEU A 57 8.81 -3.80 8.38
CA LEU A 57 8.60 -3.74 6.94
C LEU A 57 9.79 -3.05 6.27
N PRO A 58 10.48 -3.69 5.31
CA PRO A 58 11.55 -3.01 4.58
C PRO A 58 10.96 -1.81 3.82
N PRO A 59 11.63 -0.64 3.82
CA PRO A 59 11.19 0.50 3.03
C PRO A 59 11.15 0.12 1.55
N ARG A 60 10.13 0.61 0.84
CA ARG A 60 10.02 0.38 -0.60
C ARG A 60 10.98 1.32 -1.31
N PHE A 61 11.98 0.76 -1.99
CA PHE A 61 12.86 1.52 -2.88
C PHE A 61 12.39 1.37 -4.33
N SER A 62 12.30 2.48 -5.04
CA SER A 62 12.20 2.49 -6.50
C SER A 62 13.60 2.38 -7.11
N ASN A 63 13.71 1.80 -8.31
CA ASN A 63 14.93 1.87 -9.10
C ASN A 63 15.19 3.33 -9.49
N GLN A 64 16.33 3.88 -9.09
CA GLN A 64 16.67 5.29 -9.29
C GLN A 64 16.69 5.69 -10.76
N MET A 65 17.32 4.90 -11.64
CA MET A 65 17.37 5.20 -13.08
C MET A 65 15.97 5.20 -13.71
N ALA A 66 15.12 4.25 -13.30
CA ALA A 66 13.74 4.18 -13.80
C ALA A 66 12.88 5.34 -13.28
N LEU A 67 13.12 5.78 -12.05
CA LEU A 67 12.44 6.92 -11.46
C LEU A 67 12.80 8.22 -12.20
N GLU A 68 14.09 8.47 -12.42
CA GLU A 68 14.58 9.65 -13.14
C GLU A 68 14.02 9.70 -14.56
N GLY A 69 14.06 8.58 -15.29
CA GLY A 69 13.48 8.52 -16.64
C GLY A 69 11.96 8.73 -16.67
N ALA A 70 11.23 8.25 -15.65
CA ALA A 70 9.78 8.47 -15.56
C ALA A 70 9.43 9.93 -15.21
N VAL A 71 10.25 10.59 -14.38
CA VAL A 71 10.07 12.01 -14.04
C VAL A 71 10.31 12.89 -15.27
N GLU A 72 11.38 12.64 -16.03
CA GLU A 72 11.68 13.39 -17.25
C GLU A 72 10.55 13.25 -18.28
N ALA A 73 10.10 12.01 -18.54
CA ALA A 73 9.01 11.75 -19.47
C ALA A 73 7.67 12.38 -19.01
N ALA A 74 7.42 12.45 -17.71
CA ALA A 74 6.25 13.11 -17.16
C ALA A 74 6.34 14.63 -17.32
N ALA A 75 7.50 15.24 -17.07
CA ALA A 75 7.74 16.67 -17.26
C ALA A 75 7.55 17.07 -18.73
N ASP A 76 8.15 16.32 -19.67
CA ASP A 76 7.99 16.52 -21.11
C ASP A 76 6.54 16.47 -21.60
N LEU A 77 5.72 15.62 -20.98
CA LEU A 77 4.30 15.49 -21.28
C LEU A 77 3.50 16.68 -20.74
N LEU A 78 3.85 17.13 -19.53
CA LEU A 78 3.20 18.25 -18.85
C LEU A 78 3.52 19.59 -19.52
N ASP A 79 4.76 19.80 -19.97
CA ASP A 79 5.18 21.03 -20.65
C ASP A 79 4.46 21.25 -21.99
N LYS A 80 4.02 20.17 -22.64
CA LYS A 80 3.24 20.20 -23.88
C LYS A 80 1.74 20.40 -23.64
N ALA A 81 1.27 20.27 -22.40
CA ALA A 81 -0.14 20.31 -22.07
C ALA A 81 -0.61 21.75 -21.79
N VAL A 82 -1.74 22.14 -22.38
CA VAL A 82 -2.28 23.51 -22.26
C VAL A 82 -3.10 23.71 -20.98
N LYS A 83 -3.80 22.67 -20.50
CA LYS A 83 -4.65 22.71 -19.30
C LYS A 83 -4.61 21.37 -18.57
N THR A 84 -3.58 21.18 -17.76
CA THR A 84 -3.42 19.96 -16.97
C THR A 84 -4.35 19.95 -15.77
N VAL A 85 -5.05 18.82 -15.58
CA VAL A 85 -5.88 18.54 -14.41
C VAL A 85 -5.39 17.24 -13.78
N MET A 86 -5.19 17.26 -12.46
CA MET A 86 -4.79 16.10 -11.69
C MET A 86 -6.05 15.41 -11.15
N VAL A 87 -6.16 14.09 -11.36
CA VAL A 87 -7.32 13.30 -10.88
C VAL A 87 -6.85 12.30 -9.83
N GLY A 88 -7.31 12.47 -8.59
CA GLY A 88 -7.05 11.59 -7.46
C GLY A 88 -7.85 10.29 -7.56
N GLY A 89 -7.14 9.17 -7.73
CA GLY A 89 -7.74 7.83 -7.76
C GLY A 89 -7.87 7.18 -6.37
N PRO A 90 -8.63 6.07 -6.25
CA PRO A 90 -8.95 5.42 -4.97
C PRO A 90 -7.76 4.75 -4.26
N LYS A 91 -6.61 4.63 -4.95
CA LYS A 91 -5.37 4.07 -4.40
C LYS A 91 -4.37 5.15 -3.95
N LEU A 92 -4.76 6.43 -4.04
CA LEU A 92 -3.94 7.54 -3.57
C LEU A 92 -3.82 7.47 -2.05
N ARG A 93 -2.58 7.56 -1.53
CA ARG A 93 -2.32 7.56 -0.07
C ARG A 93 -1.83 8.89 0.46
N VAL A 94 -1.07 9.63 -0.34
CA VAL A 94 -0.48 10.93 0.02
C VAL A 94 -0.52 11.82 -1.22
N ALA A 95 -1.02 13.04 -1.08
CA ALA A 95 -1.26 13.97 -2.19
C ALA A 95 -0.18 15.06 -2.36
N GLN A 96 1.09 14.76 -2.06
CA GLN A 96 2.19 15.75 -2.08
C GLN A 96 2.43 16.42 -3.44
N ALA A 97 2.17 15.72 -4.55
CA ALA A 97 2.38 16.27 -5.89
C ALA A 97 1.35 17.36 -6.24
N ALA A 98 0.18 17.38 -5.59
CA ALA A 98 -0.84 18.39 -5.82
C ALA A 98 -0.42 19.75 -5.26
N ASP A 99 0.21 19.76 -4.07
CA ASP A 99 0.66 21.00 -3.41
C ASP A 99 1.78 21.70 -4.20
N ALA A 100 2.67 20.93 -4.84
CA ALA A 100 3.84 21.47 -5.55
C ALA A 100 3.54 21.93 -6.99
N SER A 101 2.51 21.37 -7.63
CA SER A 101 2.27 21.58 -9.07
C SER A 101 1.32 22.73 -9.40
N GLY A 102 0.46 23.16 -8.47
CA GLY A 102 -0.51 24.23 -8.69
C GLY A 102 -1.61 23.91 -9.71
N TYR A 103 -1.71 22.65 -10.16
CA TYR A 103 -2.74 22.21 -11.11
C TYR A 103 -4.09 22.04 -10.42
N ALA A 104 -5.16 22.17 -11.23
CA ALA A 104 -6.51 21.86 -10.76
C ALA A 104 -6.60 20.39 -10.34
N LEU A 105 -7.26 20.13 -9.20
CA LEU A 105 -7.31 18.83 -8.56
C LEU A 105 -8.75 18.34 -8.44
N ALA A 106 -9.06 17.25 -9.13
CA ALA A 106 -10.33 16.55 -9.03
C ALA A 106 -10.13 15.18 -8.35
N VAL A 107 -11.20 14.60 -7.84
CA VAL A 107 -11.16 13.30 -7.13
C VAL A 107 -12.23 12.38 -7.72
N MET A 108 -11.91 11.10 -7.94
CA MET A 108 -12.92 10.12 -8.34
C MET A 108 -13.90 9.85 -7.18
N PRO A 109 -15.17 9.49 -7.42
CA PRO A 109 -16.15 9.22 -6.35
C PRO A 109 -15.65 8.21 -5.32
N SER A 110 -14.95 7.17 -5.77
CA SER A 110 -14.38 6.12 -4.92
C SER A 110 -13.15 6.55 -4.12
N ALA A 111 -12.63 7.75 -4.39
CA ALA A 111 -11.44 8.33 -3.77
C ALA A 111 -11.77 9.53 -2.86
N LYS A 112 -13.06 9.77 -2.60
CA LYS A 112 -13.52 10.86 -1.74
C LYS A 112 -12.89 10.76 -0.35
N GLY A 113 -12.43 11.89 0.18
CA GLY A 113 -11.73 11.98 1.46
C GLY A 113 -10.24 11.61 1.43
N LEU A 114 -9.69 11.17 0.29
CA LEU A 114 -8.24 10.89 0.15
C LEU A 114 -7.41 12.12 -0.22
N VAL A 115 -8.08 13.21 -0.60
CA VAL A 115 -7.48 14.49 -0.97
C VAL A 115 -8.07 15.58 -0.09
N PRO A 116 -7.27 16.53 0.43
CA PRO A 116 -7.80 17.66 1.19
C PRO A 116 -8.76 18.50 0.34
N GLU A 117 -10.05 18.49 0.68
CA GLU A 117 -11.08 19.24 -0.05
C GLU A 117 -10.94 20.77 0.15
N HIS A 118 -10.19 21.20 1.17
CA HIS A 118 -9.84 22.60 1.42
C HIS A 118 -8.66 23.11 0.57
N HIS A 119 -8.08 22.27 -0.28
CA HIS A 119 -6.97 22.68 -1.14
C HIS A 119 -7.43 23.77 -2.13
N PRO A 120 -6.68 24.87 -2.32
CA PRO A 120 -7.12 26.01 -3.14
C PRO A 120 -7.40 25.65 -4.60
N HIS A 121 -6.79 24.57 -5.11
CA HIS A 121 -6.98 24.09 -6.47
C HIS A 121 -7.99 22.93 -6.58
N PHE A 122 -8.69 22.57 -5.50
CA PHE A 122 -9.68 21.50 -5.55
C PHE A 122 -10.93 21.93 -6.33
N ILE A 123 -11.26 21.21 -7.39
CA ILE A 123 -12.37 21.53 -8.31
C ILE A 123 -13.58 20.59 -8.16
N GLY A 124 -13.51 19.62 -7.25
CA GLY A 124 -14.61 18.70 -6.93
C GLY A 124 -14.40 17.27 -7.41
N THR A 125 -15.51 16.56 -7.60
CA THR A 125 -15.52 15.15 -8.00
C THR A 125 -15.64 15.02 -9.52
N TYR A 126 -14.81 14.18 -10.13
CA TYR A 126 -14.85 13.81 -11.55
C TYR A 126 -15.46 12.42 -11.72
#